data_AF-A0A431CW19-F1
#
_entry.id   AF-A0A431CW19-F1
#
_cell.length_a   1.000
_cell.length_b   1.000
_cell.length_c   1.000
_cell.angle_alpha   90.00
_cell.angle_beta   90.00
_cell.angle_gamma   90.00
#
_symmetry.space_group_name_H-M   'P 1'
#
loop_
_entity.id
_entity.type
_entity.pdbx_description
1 polymer ?
#
loop_
_entity_poly.entity_id
_entity_poly.type
_entity_poly.pdbx_seq_one_letter_code
_entity_poly.pdbx_strand_id
1 'polypeptide(L)'
;MLAKLLYSPLYTIYWGMYHYPKVQLEFKNFEKMTLNPSPKDMIKIVNDYQPKLEDFKDLNVKMQKAIFDFKVAKLFGFEDRYFEAFIKSCAGNFFVLHGKEQIYFNYLNFISGINSTSNEKQKYLNLRASTRDLERQIFEEKLKFIKHYEEFYDYLEGVGYLDKGTEYIGTAISFKTLIQNVFLSNNAQLCSFEDRNLMFKNMKENYEIFKNLDVKNIDDLKRNIYKKILIDMENLLNETQKALDECK
;
A
#
# COMPACT_ATOMS: atom_id res chain seq x y z
N MET A 1 33.09 -10.89 -3.21
CA MET A 1 31.78 -11.55 -3.43
C MET A 1 30.73 -11.07 -2.42
N LEU A 2 31.05 -10.98 -1.11
CA LEU A 2 30.16 -10.42 -0.08
C LEU A 2 29.66 -8.98 -0.35
N ALA A 3 30.51 -8.09 -0.87
CA ALA A 3 30.12 -6.71 -1.16
C ALA A 3 28.96 -6.58 -2.17
N LYS A 4 28.79 -7.57 -3.08
CA LYS A 4 27.67 -7.58 -4.04
C LYS A 4 26.34 -7.90 -3.36
N LEU A 5 26.36 -8.68 -2.26
CA LEU A 5 25.16 -9.02 -1.49
C LEU A 5 24.54 -7.78 -0.82
N LEU A 6 25.39 -6.82 -0.45
CA LEU A 6 24.98 -5.58 0.22
C LEU A 6 24.24 -4.60 -0.68
N TYR A 7 24.38 -4.72 -2.01
CA TYR A 7 23.83 -3.72 -2.94
C TYR A 7 22.32 -3.55 -2.79
N SER A 8 21.56 -4.64 -2.84
CA SER A 8 20.09 -4.61 -2.77
C SER A 8 19.55 -4.05 -1.44
N PRO A 9 20.00 -4.53 -0.26
CA PRO A 9 19.51 -3.99 1.01
C PRO A 9 19.98 -2.54 1.25
N LEU A 10 21.20 -2.16 0.86
CA LEU A 10 21.66 -0.76 0.96
C LEU A 10 20.91 0.16 -0.01
N TYR A 11 20.59 -0.32 -1.22
CA TYR A 11 19.77 0.44 -2.16
C TYR A 11 18.35 0.63 -1.64
N THR A 12 17.77 -0.38 -0.98
CA THR A 12 16.47 -0.27 -0.30
C THR A 12 16.50 0.81 0.78
N ILE A 13 17.56 0.85 1.60
CA ILE A 13 17.77 1.89 2.61
C ILE A 13 17.88 3.27 1.96
N TYR A 14 18.75 3.41 0.96
CA TYR A 14 18.93 4.65 0.22
C TYR A 14 17.61 5.14 -0.39
N TRP A 15 16.85 4.26 -1.02
CA TRP A 15 15.56 4.61 -1.63
C TRP A 15 14.54 5.05 -0.58
N GLY A 16 14.39 4.30 0.51
CA GLY A 16 13.46 4.62 1.60
C GLY A 16 13.78 5.95 2.30
N MET A 17 15.06 6.33 2.38
CA MET A 17 15.50 7.56 3.03
C MET A 17 15.44 8.78 2.11
N TYR A 18 15.87 8.65 0.85
CA TYR A 18 16.14 9.80 -0.02
C TYR A 18 15.17 9.94 -1.21
N HIS A 19 14.60 8.84 -1.70
CA HIS A 19 13.68 8.86 -2.83
C HIS A 19 12.21 8.89 -2.40
N TYR A 20 11.84 8.07 -1.42
CA TYR A 20 10.46 7.97 -0.95
C TYR A 20 9.84 9.33 -0.54
N PRO A 21 10.52 10.23 0.19
CA PRO A 21 9.94 11.53 0.54
C PRO A 21 9.55 12.38 -0.68
N LYS A 22 10.32 12.31 -1.77
CA LYS A 22 10.01 13.02 -3.02
C LYS A 22 8.79 12.43 -3.70
N VAL A 23 8.72 11.10 -3.78
CA VAL A 23 7.57 10.37 -4.33
C VAL A 23 6.28 10.70 -3.56
N GLN A 24 6.36 10.78 -2.23
CA GLN A 24 5.22 11.16 -1.39
C GLN A 24 4.77 12.61 -1.63
N LEU A 25 5.72 13.55 -1.80
CA LEU A 25 5.40 14.94 -2.11
C LEU A 25 4.75 15.09 -3.49
N GLU A 26 5.27 14.39 -4.50
CA GLU A 26 4.68 14.33 -5.84
C GLU A 26 3.26 13.77 -5.80
N PHE A 27 3.03 12.73 -4.99
CA PHE A 27 1.69 12.18 -4.80
C PHE A 27 0.73 13.21 -4.19
N LYS A 28 1.12 13.90 -3.11
CA LYS A 28 0.29 14.96 -2.50
C LYS A 28 -0.05 16.09 -3.47
N ASN A 29 0.90 16.47 -4.33
CA ASN A 29 0.67 17.47 -5.36
C ASN A 29 -0.33 16.98 -6.42
N PHE A 30 -0.24 15.70 -6.79
CA PHE A 30 -1.20 15.06 -7.69
C PHE A 30 -2.60 15.00 -7.06
N GLU A 31 -2.73 14.55 -5.80
CA GLU A 31 -4.01 14.55 -5.06
C GLU A 31 -4.65 15.95 -5.09
N LYS A 32 -3.87 16.98 -4.74
CA LYS A 32 -4.35 18.37 -4.75
C LYS A 32 -4.82 18.84 -6.13
N MET A 33 -4.13 18.45 -7.20
CA MET A 33 -4.51 18.79 -8.57
C MET A 33 -5.86 18.16 -8.96
N THR A 34 -6.20 16.99 -8.42
CA THR A 34 -7.43 16.27 -8.75
C THR A 34 -8.67 16.76 -8.01
N LEU A 35 -8.53 17.53 -6.92
CA LEU A 35 -9.65 18.03 -6.13
C LEU A 35 -10.50 19.08 -6.87
N ASN A 36 -9.87 19.98 -7.63
CA ASN A 36 -10.53 21.03 -8.42
C ASN A 36 -9.70 21.32 -9.68
N PRO A 37 -9.67 20.41 -10.67
CA PRO A 37 -8.78 20.53 -11.81
C PRO A 37 -9.26 21.61 -12.78
N SER A 38 -8.36 22.50 -13.21
CA SER A 38 -8.61 23.34 -14.38
C SER A 38 -8.70 22.47 -15.65
N PRO A 39 -9.31 22.93 -16.76
CA PRO A 39 -9.34 22.16 -18.02
C PRO A 39 -7.95 21.68 -18.48
N LYS A 40 -6.90 22.48 -18.24
CA LYS A 40 -5.50 22.09 -18.52
C LYS A 40 -5.05 20.94 -17.61
N ASP A 41 -5.38 21.00 -16.33
CA ASP A 41 -5.06 19.95 -15.37
C ASP A 41 -5.82 18.67 -15.69
N MET A 42 -7.07 18.76 -16.19
CA MET A 42 -7.84 17.59 -16.64
C MET A 42 -7.10 16.81 -17.72
N ILE A 43 -6.61 17.50 -18.74
CA ILE A 43 -5.81 16.90 -19.83
C ILE A 43 -4.52 16.30 -19.27
N LYS A 44 -3.85 17.03 -18.37
CA LYS A 44 -2.61 16.59 -17.74
C LYS A 44 -2.79 15.32 -16.91
N ILE A 45 -3.85 15.22 -16.10
CA ILE A 45 -4.17 14.03 -15.31
C ILE A 45 -4.29 12.81 -16.22
N VAL A 46 -5.04 12.94 -17.32
CA VAL A 46 -5.28 11.83 -18.24
C VAL A 46 -4.02 11.41 -18.98
N ASN A 47 -3.20 12.36 -19.43
CA ASN A 47 -2.02 12.07 -20.25
C ASN A 47 -0.81 11.62 -19.43
N ASP A 48 -0.58 12.22 -18.26
CA ASP A 48 0.69 12.08 -17.54
C ASP A 48 0.61 11.09 -16.37
N TYR A 49 -0.60 10.82 -15.85
CA TYR A 49 -0.80 10.06 -14.61
C TYR A 49 -1.50 8.72 -14.80
N GLN A 50 -1.57 8.22 -16.03
CA GLN A 50 -2.05 6.85 -16.25
C GLN A 50 -1.18 5.84 -15.47
N PRO A 51 -1.79 4.96 -14.67
CA PRO A 51 -1.06 3.93 -13.92
C PRO A 51 -0.28 3.02 -14.86
N LYS A 52 0.91 2.57 -14.42
CA LYS A 52 1.73 1.63 -15.17
C LYS A 52 1.73 0.29 -14.46
N LEU A 53 1.44 -0.78 -15.20
CA LEU A 53 1.56 -2.14 -14.68
C LEU A 53 2.96 -2.44 -14.16
N GLU A 54 3.98 -1.90 -14.84
CA GLU A 54 5.39 -2.14 -14.49
C GLU A 54 5.74 -1.63 -13.09
N ASP A 55 5.14 -0.53 -12.64
CA ASP A 55 5.39 0.01 -11.30
C ASP A 55 4.99 -0.99 -10.19
N PHE A 56 3.91 -1.77 -10.41
CA PHE A 56 3.45 -2.81 -9.50
C PHE A 56 4.29 -4.09 -9.62
N LYS A 57 4.72 -4.46 -10.83
CA LYS A 57 5.63 -5.59 -11.04
C LYS A 57 6.98 -5.37 -10.38
N ASP A 58 7.56 -4.18 -10.54
CA ASP A 58 8.79 -3.78 -9.89
C ASP A 58 8.68 -3.84 -8.36
N LEU A 59 7.52 -3.43 -7.83
CA LEU A 59 7.25 -3.52 -6.41
C LEU A 59 7.18 -4.99 -5.93
N ASN A 60 6.56 -5.88 -6.70
CA ASN A 60 6.57 -7.33 -6.42
C ASN A 60 7.96 -7.94 -6.47
N VAL A 61 8.80 -7.55 -7.44
CA VAL A 61 10.20 -8.01 -7.51
C VAL A 61 10.99 -7.58 -6.28
N LYS A 62 10.75 -6.38 -5.75
CA LYS A 62 11.37 -5.93 -4.49
C LYS A 62 10.88 -6.77 -3.31
N MET A 63 9.58 -7.02 -3.22
CA MET A 63 9.00 -7.85 -2.15
C MET A 63 9.55 -9.27 -2.14
N GLN A 64 9.71 -9.91 -3.30
CA GLN A 64 10.29 -11.25 -3.41
C GLN A 64 11.73 -11.34 -2.88
N LYS A 65 12.47 -10.23 -2.89
CA LYS A 65 13.83 -10.16 -2.34
C LYS A 65 13.87 -9.80 -0.85
N ALA A 66 12.74 -9.41 -0.26
CA ALA A 66 12.69 -8.85 1.10
C ALA A 66 13.31 -9.77 2.15
N ILE A 67 12.96 -11.06 2.13
CA ILE A 67 13.51 -12.06 3.07
C ILE A 67 15.03 -12.20 2.90
N PHE A 68 15.51 -12.28 1.64
CA PHE A 68 16.93 -12.42 1.36
C PHE A 68 17.70 -11.16 1.81
N ASP A 69 17.22 -9.99 1.43
CA ASP A 69 17.83 -8.71 1.79
C ASP A 69 17.84 -8.48 3.29
N PHE A 70 16.77 -8.87 3.99
CA PHE A 70 16.71 -8.85 5.45
C PHE A 70 17.75 -9.79 6.08
N LYS A 71 17.90 -11.02 5.56
CA LYS A 71 18.95 -11.96 6.02
C LYS A 71 20.35 -11.37 5.86
N VAL A 72 20.61 -10.72 4.73
CA VAL A 72 21.87 -10.00 4.50
C VAL A 72 22.00 -8.85 5.51
N ALA A 73 20.99 -8.01 5.67
CA ALA A 73 21.04 -6.92 6.63
C ALA A 73 21.33 -7.39 8.06
N LYS A 74 20.71 -8.51 8.48
CA LYS A 74 20.93 -9.15 9.77
C LYS A 74 22.35 -9.70 9.91
N LEU A 75 22.89 -10.34 8.87
CA LEU A 75 24.27 -10.84 8.86
C LEU A 75 25.30 -9.71 9.11
N PHE A 76 25.00 -8.51 8.66
CA PHE A 76 25.87 -7.34 8.77
C PHE A 76 25.43 -6.36 9.88
N GLY A 77 24.43 -6.70 10.69
CA GLY A 77 24.01 -5.92 11.87
C GLY A 77 23.30 -4.60 11.56
N PHE A 78 22.59 -4.50 10.44
CA PHE A 78 21.81 -3.31 10.08
C PHE A 78 20.34 -3.62 9.75
N GLU A 79 19.81 -4.75 10.21
CA GLU A 79 18.44 -5.20 9.93
C GLU A 79 17.37 -4.21 10.39
N ASP A 80 17.59 -3.47 11.47
CA ASP A 80 16.61 -2.49 11.95
C ASP A 80 16.47 -1.30 11.00
N ARG A 81 17.61 -0.82 10.46
CA ARG A 81 17.61 0.22 9.43
C ARG A 81 16.98 -0.28 8.13
N TYR A 82 17.26 -1.53 7.78
CA TYR A 82 16.64 -2.16 6.62
C TYR A 82 15.13 -2.28 6.80
N PHE A 83 14.64 -2.77 7.95
CA PHE A 83 13.21 -2.93 8.22
C PHE A 83 12.47 -1.59 8.15
N GLU A 84 12.98 -0.53 8.78
CA GLU A 84 12.37 0.80 8.72
C GLU A 84 12.30 1.33 7.27
N ALA A 85 13.39 1.19 6.51
CA ALA A 85 13.42 1.63 5.13
C ALA A 85 12.60 0.75 4.20
N PHE A 86 12.50 -0.55 4.48
CA PHE A 86 11.68 -1.51 3.77
C PHE A 86 10.20 -1.13 3.87
N ILE A 87 9.72 -0.80 5.08
CA ILE A 87 8.34 -0.33 5.29
C ILE A 87 8.06 0.89 4.39
N LYS A 88 8.95 1.88 4.34
CA LYS A 88 8.79 3.07 3.48
C LYS A 88 8.85 2.72 1.99
N SER A 89 9.84 1.91 1.60
CA SER A 89 10.13 1.60 0.20
C SER A 89 9.14 0.63 -0.46
N CYS A 90 8.50 -0.23 0.34
CA CYS A 90 7.56 -1.23 -0.13
C CYS A 90 6.11 -0.86 0.25
N ALA A 91 5.76 -0.89 1.54
CA ALA A 91 4.39 -0.57 1.97
C ALA A 91 4.01 0.88 1.67
N GLY A 92 4.90 1.83 1.96
CA GLY A 92 4.70 3.24 1.62
C GLY A 92 4.50 3.46 0.11
N ASN A 93 5.33 2.81 -0.71
CA ASN A 93 5.22 2.92 -2.17
C ASN A 93 3.96 2.23 -2.72
N PHE A 94 3.53 1.11 -2.11
CA PHE A 94 2.25 0.48 -2.42
C PHE A 94 1.09 1.46 -2.25
N PHE A 95 1.03 2.19 -1.13
CA PHE A 95 -0.03 3.18 -0.90
C PHE A 95 -0.01 4.31 -1.93
N VAL A 96 1.16 4.80 -2.32
CA VAL A 96 1.28 5.83 -3.35
C VAL A 96 0.79 5.31 -4.71
N LEU A 97 1.24 4.13 -5.13
CA LEU A 97 0.85 3.55 -6.42
C LEU A 97 -0.65 3.22 -6.45
N HIS A 98 -1.15 2.62 -5.38
CA HIS A 98 -2.58 2.33 -5.22
C HIS A 98 -3.42 3.60 -5.23
N GLY A 99 -3.02 4.64 -4.48
CA GLY A 99 -3.74 5.91 -4.44
C GLY A 99 -3.75 6.62 -5.81
N LYS A 100 -2.62 6.63 -6.52
CA LYS A 100 -2.54 7.18 -7.89
C LYS A 100 -3.51 6.48 -8.84
N GLU A 101 -3.52 5.15 -8.77
CA GLU A 101 -4.37 4.33 -9.62
C GLU A 101 -5.86 4.56 -9.34
N GLN A 102 -6.24 4.57 -8.06
CA GLN A 102 -7.61 4.83 -7.66
C GLN A 102 -8.08 6.22 -8.12
N ILE A 103 -7.28 7.26 -7.86
CA ILE A 103 -7.62 8.63 -8.25
C ILE A 103 -7.76 8.71 -9.77
N TYR A 104 -6.85 8.10 -10.53
CA TYR A 104 -6.92 8.11 -11.99
C TYR A 104 -8.19 7.45 -12.52
N PHE A 105 -8.53 6.24 -12.08
CA PHE A 105 -9.71 5.54 -12.59
C PHE A 105 -11.02 6.20 -12.15
N ASN A 106 -11.09 6.70 -10.91
CA ASN A 106 -12.23 7.49 -10.45
C ASN A 106 -12.39 8.77 -11.26
N TYR A 107 -11.28 9.44 -11.56
CA TYR A 107 -11.27 10.64 -12.38
C TYR A 107 -11.73 10.35 -13.82
N LEU A 108 -11.25 9.26 -14.42
CA LEU A 108 -11.63 8.84 -15.76
C LEU A 108 -13.13 8.51 -15.85
N ASN A 109 -13.69 7.86 -14.82
CA ASN A 109 -15.14 7.64 -14.71
C ASN A 109 -15.89 8.97 -14.60
N PHE A 110 -15.46 9.88 -13.75
CA PHE A 110 -16.08 11.19 -13.54
C PHE A 110 -16.14 12.03 -14.82
N ILE A 111 -15.01 12.22 -15.52
CA ILE A 111 -14.96 13.05 -16.74
C ILE A 111 -15.73 12.42 -17.90
N SER A 112 -15.86 11.09 -17.94
CA SER A 112 -16.70 10.41 -18.93
C SER A 112 -18.19 10.71 -18.75
N GLY A 113 -18.61 11.08 -17.53
CA GLY A 113 -19.98 11.46 -17.19
C GLY A 113 -20.33 12.93 -17.42
N ILE A 114 -19.36 13.85 -17.33
CA ILE A 114 -19.61 15.30 -17.28
C ILE A 114 -19.36 16.03 -18.61
N ASN A 115 -18.50 15.50 -19.49
CA ASN A 115 -18.18 16.23 -20.73
C ASN A 115 -19.37 16.34 -21.69
N SER A 116 -19.61 17.57 -22.14
CA SER A 116 -20.81 18.02 -22.86
C SER A 116 -20.70 17.95 -24.38
N THR A 117 -19.48 17.84 -24.94
CA THR A 117 -19.27 17.65 -26.39
C THR A 117 -19.17 16.15 -26.72
N SER A 118 -19.82 15.72 -27.80
CA SER A 118 -19.86 14.31 -28.20
C SER A 118 -18.46 13.73 -28.44
N ASN A 119 -17.53 14.52 -28.99
CA ASN A 119 -16.18 14.07 -29.34
C ASN A 119 -15.27 13.86 -28.11
N GLU A 120 -15.25 14.78 -27.14
CA GLU A 120 -14.44 14.62 -25.92
C GLU A 120 -15.02 13.53 -25.02
N LYS A 121 -16.35 13.47 -24.90
CA LYS A 121 -17.02 12.39 -24.19
C LYS A 121 -16.65 11.02 -24.77
N GLN A 122 -16.71 10.85 -26.09
CA GLN A 122 -16.35 9.59 -26.74
C GLN A 122 -14.88 9.23 -26.53
N LYS A 123 -13.97 10.22 -26.56
CA LYS A 123 -12.55 10.01 -26.25
C LYS A 123 -12.35 9.39 -24.87
N TYR A 124 -12.96 9.95 -23.83
CA TYR A 124 -12.80 9.44 -22.47
C TYR A 124 -13.52 8.11 -22.22
N LEU A 125 -14.67 7.89 -22.86
CA LEU A 125 -15.33 6.59 -22.84
C LEU A 125 -14.46 5.50 -23.49
N ASN A 126 -13.86 5.79 -24.65
CA ASN A 126 -12.93 4.88 -25.32
C ASN A 126 -11.71 4.60 -24.44
N LEU A 127 -11.15 5.63 -23.79
CA LEU A 127 -10.01 5.46 -22.89
C LEU A 127 -10.38 4.61 -21.67
N ARG A 128 -11.58 4.81 -21.09
CA ARG A 128 -12.05 3.97 -19.98
C ARG A 128 -12.21 2.51 -20.40
N ALA A 129 -12.76 2.27 -21.59
CA ALA A 129 -12.89 0.93 -22.14
C ALA A 129 -11.52 0.28 -22.38
N SER A 130 -10.56 1.01 -22.96
CA SER A 130 -9.22 0.49 -23.27
C SER A 130 -8.34 0.23 -22.05
N THR A 131 -8.70 0.78 -20.89
CA THR A 131 -7.93 0.64 -19.64
C THR A 131 -8.47 -0.43 -18.68
N ARG A 132 -9.57 -1.11 -19.02
CA ARG A 132 -10.14 -2.18 -18.17
C ARG A 132 -9.19 -3.35 -17.96
N ASP A 133 -8.50 -3.79 -19.02
CA ASP A 133 -7.54 -4.88 -18.91
C ASP A 133 -6.34 -4.49 -18.05
N LEU A 134 -5.91 -3.22 -18.13
CA LEU A 134 -4.84 -2.68 -17.30
C LEU A 134 -5.24 -2.65 -15.81
N GLU A 135 -6.45 -2.17 -15.50
CA GLU A 135 -7.00 -2.17 -14.13
C GLU A 135 -7.03 -3.59 -13.54
N ARG A 136 -7.49 -4.59 -14.31
CA ARG A 136 -7.47 -6.00 -13.88
C ARG A 136 -6.05 -6.53 -13.66
N GLN A 137 -5.11 -6.24 -14.57
CA GLN A 137 -3.73 -6.68 -14.42
C GLN A 137 -3.05 -6.04 -13.20
N ILE A 138 -3.31 -4.76 -12.94
CA ILE A 138 -2.83 -4.07 -11.74
C ILE A 138 -3.44 -4.71 -10.48
N PHE A 139 -4.74 -5.02 -10.48
CA PHE A 139 -5.40 -5.72 -9.38
C PHE A 139 -4.71 -7.05 -9.04
N GLU A 140 -4.38 -7.86 -10.04
CA GLU A 140 -3.64 -9.12 -9.85
C GLU A 140 -2.25 -8.90 -9.26
N GLU A 141 -1.52 -7.87 -9.70
CA GLU A 141 -0.22 -7.53 -9.11
C GLU A 141 -0.34 -7.02 -7.66
N LYS A 142 -1.40 -6.29 -7.32
CA LYS A 142 -1.68 -5.89 -5.93
C LYS A 142 -1.94 -7.10 -5.03
N LEU A 143 -2.67 -8.11 -5.51
CA LEU A 143 -2.88 -9.36 -4.77
C LEU A 143 -1.56 -10.10 -4.50
N LYS A 144 -0.70 -10.21 -5.52
CA LYS A 144 0.64 -10.79 -5.36
C LYS A 144 1.46 -10.04 -4.32
N PHE A 145 1.38 -8.71 -4.30
CA PHE A 145 2.08 -7.88 -3.34
C PHE A 145 1.64 -8.20 -1.91
N ILE A 146 0.32 -8.28 -1.67
CA ILE A 146 -0.24 -8.61 -0.34
C ILE A 146 0.27 -9.97 0.13
N LYS A 147 0.23 -10.98 -0.76
CA LYS A 147 0.73 -12.32 -0.44
C LYS A 147 2.22 -12.30 -0.07
N HIS A 148 3.07 -11.63 -0.86
CA HIS A 148 4.49 -11.53 -0.55
C HIS A 148 4.76 -10.73 0.74
N TYR A 149 3.90 -9.77 1.07
CA TYR A 149 3.99 -9.03 2.32
C TYR A 149 3.65 -9.92 3.53
N GLU A 150 2.63 -10.77 3.42
CA GLU A 150 2.31 -11.80 4.43
C GLU A 150 3.47 -12.79 4.60
N GLU A 151 4.04 -13.30 3.50
CA GLU A 151 5.20 -14.20 3.54
C GLU A 151 6.42 -13.55 4.26
N PHE A 152 6.65 -12.26 4.04
CA PHE A 152 7.71 -11.53 4.73
C PHE A 152 7.41 -11.35 6.21
N TYR A 153 6.16 -11.02 6.58
CA TYR A 153 5.72 -10.91 7.96
C TYR A 153 5.91 -12.23 8.72
N ASP A 154 5.40 -13.33 8.17
CA ASP A 154 5.50 -14.67 8.77
C ASP A 154 6.97 -15.08 8.95
N TYR A 155 7.83 -14.69 8.01
CA TYR A 155 9.27 -14.87 8.17
C TYR A 155 9.85 -14.07 9.33
N LEU A 156 9.50 -12.78 9.48
CA LEU A 156 9.98 -11.94 10.59
C LEU A 156 9.54 -12.48 11.95
N GLU A 157 8.30 -12.93 12.05
CA GLU A 157 7.76 -13.62 13.23
C GLU A 157 8.52 -14.92 13.51
N GLY A 158 8.65 -15.79 12.50
CA GLY A 158 9.31 -17.09 12.64
C GLY A 158 10.80 -17.02 13.01
N VAL A 159 11.49 -15.91 12.73
CA VAL A 159 12.90 -15.70 13.17
C VAL A 159 13.02 -14.91 14.47
N GLY A 160 11.91 -14.65 15.17
CA GLY A 160 11.86 -13.90 16.44
C GLY A 160 12.28 -12.44 16.29
N TYR A 161 12.18 -11.86 15.09
CA TYR A 161 12.55 -10.45 14.90
C TYR A 161 11.53 -9.51 15.54
N LEU A 162 10.24 -9.86 15.45
CA LEU A 162 9.17 -9.05 16.04
C LEU A 162 9.21 -9.07 17.58
N ASP A 163 9.78 -10.11 18.19
CA ASP A 163 9.95 -10.24 19.65
C ASP A 163 10.91 -9.21 20.27
N LYS A 164 11.63 -8.44 19.44
CA LYS A 164 12.48 -7.32 19.92
C LYS A 164 11.70 -6.28 20.71
N GLY A 165 10.38 -6.18 20.51
CA GLY A 165 9.51 -5.38 21.36
C GLY A 165 8.20 -4.95 20.70
N THR A 166 7.32 -4.38 21.51
CA THR A 166 5.98 -3.91 21.12
C THR A 166 5.99 -3.00 19.89
N GLU A 167 7.04 -2.19 19.72
CA GLU A 167 7.16 -1.27 18.57
C GLU A 167 7.30 -2.01 17.22
N TYR A 168 8.00 -3.15 17.20
CA TYR A 168 8.20 -3.96 15.99
C TYR A 168 6.93 -4.69 15.60
N ILE A 169 6.30 -5.38 16.58
CA ILE A 169 5.01 -6.05 16.38
C ILE A 169 3.95 -5.04 15.94
N GLY A 170 3.84 -3.93 16.69
CA GLY A 170 2.88 -2.87 16.42
C GLY A 170 3.04 -2.29 15.01
N THR A 171 4.27 -1.97 14.60
CA THR A 171 4.55 -1.45 13.26
C THR A 171 4.14 -2.46 12.19
N ALA A 172 4.59 -3.71 12.31
CA ALA A 172 4.32 -4.74 11.31
C ALA A 172 2.82 -5.01 11.14
N ILE A 173 2.08 -5.13 12.25
CA ILE A 173 0.63 -5.37 12.26
C ILE A 173 -0.14 -4.17 11.70
N SER A 174 0.27 -2.94 12.04
CA SER A 174 -0.37 -1.73 11.53
C SER A 174 -0.31 -1.66 10.01
N PHE A 175 0.87 -1.89 9.43
CA PHE A 175 1.04 -1.87 7.98
C PHE A 175 0.35 -3.05 7.29
N LYS A 176 0.40 -4.26 7.85
CA LYS A 176 -0.34 -5.43 7.35
C LYS A 176 -1.84 -5.13 7.24
N THR A 177 -2.42 -4.59 8.30
CA THR A 177 -3.85 -4.24 8.35
C THR A 177 -4.20 -3.12 7.38
N LEU A 178 -3.36 -2.07 7.30
CA LEU A 178 -3.60 -0.94 6.42
C LEU A 178 -3.51 -1.34 4.93
N ILE A 179 -2.56 -2.20 4.55
CA ILE A 179 -2.44 -2.73 3.19
C ILE A 179 -3.73 -3.48 2.81
N GLN A 180 -4.18 -4.40 3.66
CA GLN A 180 -5.41 -5.19 3.43
C GLN A 180 -6.64 -4.28 3.33
N ASN A 181 -6.79 -3.33 4.24
CA ASN A 181 -7.90 -2.38 4.21
C ASN A 181 -7.93 -1.54 2.93
N VAL A 182 -6.82 -0.89 2.58
CA VAL A 182 -6.75 -0.02 1.40
C VAL A 182 -7.04 -0.82 0.12
N PHE A 183 -6.59 -2.08 0.06
CA PHE A 183 -6.92 -2.97 -1.03
C PHE A 183 -8.42 -3.29 -1.09
N LEU A 184 -9.02 -3.72 0.03
CA LEU A 184 -10.44 -4.09 0.09
C LEU A 184 -11.37 -2.92 -0.22
N SER A 185 -11.17 -1.76 0.40
CA SER A 185 -12.05 -0.60 0.26
C SER A 185 -12.21 -0.13 -1.19
N ASN A 186 -11.20 -0.40 -2.04
CA ASN A 186 -11.15 0.12 -3.40
C ASN A 186 -11.30 -0.95 -4.47
N ASN A 187 -11.11 -2.22 -4.12
CA ASN A 187 -11.21 -3.32 -5.07
C ASN A 187 -12.29 -4.34 -4.68
N ALA A 188 -13.20 -3.99 -3.76
CA ALA A 188 -14.25 -4.91 -3.30
C ALA A 188 -15.07 -5.54 -4.43
N GLN A 189 -15.25 -4.83 -5.56
CA GLN A 189 -15.98 -5.33 -6.73
C GLN A 189 -15.17 -6.31 -7.59
N LEU A 190 -13.83 -6.19 -7.59
CA LEU A 190 -12.91 -7.05 -8.33
C LEU A 190 -12.46 -8.25 -7.49
N CYS A 191 -12.56 -8.15 -6.16
CA CYS A 191 -12.12 -9.16 -5.22
C CYS A 191 -13.21 -10.21 -4.99
N SER A 192 -12.80 -11.49 -5.01
CA SER A 192 -13.72 -12.60 -4.76
C SER A 192 -14.31 -12.48 -3.35
N PHE A 193 -15.52 -13.03 -3.13
CA PHE A 193 -16.12 -13.03 -1.80
C PHE A 193 -15.26 -13.78 -0.78
N GLU A 194 -14.60 -14.85 -1.20
CA GLU A 194 -13.69 -15.64 -0.35
C GLU A 194 -12.47 -14.82 0.07
N ASP A 195 -11.78 -14.18 -0.88
CA ASP A 195 -10.61 -13.35 -0.60
C ASP A 195 -10.96 -12.17 0.30
N ARG A 196 -12.12 -11.53 0.06
CA ARG A 196 -12.61 -10.43 0.91
C ARG A 196 -12.80 -10.86 2.36
N ASN A 197 -13.45 -12.00 2.57
CA ASN A 197 -13.69 -12.52 3.92
C ASN A 197 -12.40 -12.96 4.59
N LEU A 198 -11.47 -13.58 3.85
CA LEU A 198 -10.18 -13.99 4.38
C LEU A 198 -9.36 -12.78 4.84
N MET A 199 -9.20 -11.75 3.99
CA MET A 199 -8.48 -10.54 4.34
C MET A 199 -9.13 -9.83 5.53
N PHE A 200 -10.46 -9.72 5.54
CA PHE A 200 -11.17 -9.07 6.63
C PHE A 200 -11.06 -9.83 7.96
N LYS A 201 -11.06 -11.17 7.92
CA LYS A 201 -10.75 -12.01 9.08
C LYS A 201 -9.33 -11.74 9.59
N ASN A 202 -8.35 -11.71 8.69
CA ASN A 202 -6.94 -11.41 9.04
C ASN A 202 -6.82 -10.02 9.68
N MET A 203 -7.55 -9.01 9.17
CA MET A 203 -7.58 -7.67 9.76
C MET A 203 -8.15 -7.67 11.20
N LYS A 204 -9.18 -8.46 11.49
CA LYS A 204 -9.72 -8.60 12.85
C LYS A 204 -8.73 -9.26 13.80
N GLU A 205 -8.08 -10.33 13.35
CA GLU A 205 -7.05 -11.02 14.14
C GLU A 205 -5.87 -10.08 14.44
N ASN A 206 -5.39 -9.36 13.43
CA ASN A 206 -4.36 -8.33 13.56
C ASN A 206 -4.75 -7.24 14.58
N TYR A 207 -5.98 -6.74 14.53
CA TYR A 207 -6.48 -5.75 15.49
C TYR A 207 -6.47 -6.28 16.93
N GLU A 208 -6.93 -7.51 17.15
CA GLU A 208 -6.90 -8.11 18.50
C GLU A 208 -5.47 -8.30 19.01
N ILE A 209 -4.52 -8.70 18.16
CA ILE A 209 -3.11 -8.76 18.56
C ILE A 209 -2.62 -7.34 18.91
N PHE A 210 -2.88 -6.36 18.04
CA PHE A 210 -2.42 -4.98 18.25
C PHE A 210 -2.96 -4.41 19.55
N LYS A 211 -4.27 -4.54 19.81
CA LYS A 211 -4.99 -4.08 21.00
C LYS A 211 -4.43 -4.66 22.31
N ASN A 212 -3.93 -5.89 22.27
CA ASN A 212 -3.40 -6.59 23.44
C ASN A 212 -1.90 -6.36 23.69
N LEU A 213 -1.23 -5.54 22.87
CA LEU A 213 0.18 -5.22 23.07
C LEU A 213 0.44 -4.47 24.39
N ASP A 214 1.45 -4.92 25.15
CA ASP A 214 1.88 -4.19 26.36
C ASP A 214 2.65 -2.93 25.99
N VAL A 215 2.02 -1.79 26.20
CA VAL A 215 2.55 -0.44 25.94
C VAL A 215 2.94 0.30 27.22
N LYS A 216 3.08 -0.39 28.36
CA LYS A 216 3.43 0.28 29.62
C LYS A 216 4.82 0.90 29.60
N ASN A 217 5.76 0.30 28.89
CA ASN A 217 7.17 0.67 28.89
C ASN A 217 7.62 1.50 27.68
N ILE A 218 6.69 1.94 26.81
CA ILE A 218 7.00 2.87 25.71
C ILE A 218 6.79 4.32 26.16
N ASP A 219 7.53 5.25 25.57
CA ASP A 219 7.41 6.68 25.86
C ASP A 219 6.02 7.24 25.50
N ASP A 220 5.67 8.39 26.08
CA ASP A 220 4.34 8.98 25.94
C ASP A 220 3.98 9.34 24.50
N LEU A 221 4.95 9.77 23.69
CA LEU A 221 4.72 10.09 22.28
C LEU A 221 4.32 8.83 21.52
N LYS A 222 5.08 7.74 21.66
CA LYS A 222 4.77 6.46 21.03
C LYS A 222 3.47 5.87 21.54
N ARG A 223 3.17 6.00 22.84
CA ARG A 223 1.90 5.56 23.43
C ARG A 223 0.70 6.29 22.83
N ASN A 224 0.83 7.59 22.61
CA ASN A 224 -0.22 8.39 21.95
C ASN A 224 -0.39 8.00 20.48
N ILE A 225 0.71 7.74 19.77
CA ILE A 225 0.67 7.21 18.39
C ILE A 225 -0.04 5.86 18.36
N TYR A 226 0.30 4.94 19.26
CA TYR A 226 -0.34 3.64 19.38
C TYR A 226 -1.86 3.76 19.60
N LYS A 227 -2.29 4.61 20.55
CA LYS A 227 -3.74 4.85 20.79
C LYS A 227 -4.45 5.37 19.55
N LYS A 228 -3.80 6.28 18.81
CA LYS A 228 -4.35 6.80 17.57
C LYS A 228 -4.51 5.68 16.52
N ILE A 229 -3.47 4.88 16.32
CA ILE A 229 -3.51 3.74 15.38
C ILE A 229 -4.61 2.75 15.77
N LEU A 230 -4.78 2.46 17.07
CA LEU A 230 -5.82 1.55 17.54
C LEU A 230 -7.23 2.05 17.15
N ILE A 231 -7.50 3.34 17.36
CA ILE A 231 -8.76 3.99 16.97
C ILE A 231 -8.93 3.95 15.45
N ASP A 232 -7.88 4.27 14.70
CA ASP A 232 -7.91 4.25 13.24
C ASP A 232 -8.21 2.84 12.73
N MET A 233 -7.57 1.79 13.27
CA MET A 233 -7.85 0.39 12.93
C MET A 233 -9.29 -0.03 13.24
N GLU A 234 -9.83 0.37 14.38
CA GLU A 234 -11.22 0.06 14.75
C GLU A 234 -12.22 0.71 13.79
N ASN A 235 -12.01 1.98 13.44
CA ASN A 235 -12.83 2.67 12.45
C ASN A 235 -12.76 1.99 11.09
N LEU A 236 -11.56 1.64 10.63
CA LEU A 236 -11.35 0.95 9.35
C LEU A 236 -12.05 -0.42 9.33
N LEU A 237 -12.01 -1.17 10.43
CA LEU A 237 -12.72 -2.45 10.54
C LEU A 237 -14.23 -2.25 10.43
N ASN A 238 -14.78 -1.24 11.11
CA ASN A 238 -16.21 -0.94 11.07
C ASN A 238 -16.68 -0.51 9.68
N GLU A 239 -15.92 0.35 9.01
CA GLU A 239 -16.19 0.77 7.63
C GLU A 239 -16.14 -0.41 6.66
N THR A 240 -15.13 -1.27 6.79
CA THR A 240 -14.98 -2.46 5.94
C THR A 240 -16.13 -3.45 6.18
N GLN A 241 -16.52 -3.68 7.44
CA GLN A 241 -17.67 -4.54 7.79
C GLN A 241 -18.94 -4.06 7.11
N LYS A 242 -19.24 -2.76 7.22
CA LYS A 242 -20.43 -2.15 6.63
C LYS A 242 -20.45 -2.32 5.11
N ALA A 243 -19.34 -2.04 4.44
CA ALA A 243 -19.22 -2.20 2.99
C ALA A 243 -19.41 -3.66 2.55
N LEU A 244 -18.88 -4.63 3.32
CA LEU A 244 -19.06 -6.05 3.05
C LEU A 244 -20.50 -6.52 3.26
N ASP A 245 -21.20 -5.98 4.25
CA ASP A 245 -22.60 -6.32 4.50
C ASP A 245 -23.56 -5.76 3.45
N GLU A 246 -23.25 -4.61 2.84
CA GLU A 246 -23.99 -4.04 1.70
C GLU A 246 -23.78 -4.80 0.38
N CYS A 247 -22.77 -5.69 0.31
CA CYS A 247 -22.42 -6.49 -0.87
C CYS A 247 -22.90 -7.95 -0.81
N LYS A 248 -23.68 -8.33 0.20
CA LYS A 248 -24.33 -9.66 0.34
C LYS A 248 -25.70 -9.67 -0.31
#